data_AF-A0A212CV26-F1
#
_entry.id   AF-A0A212CV26-F1
#
_cell.length_a   1.000
_cell.length_b   1.000
_cell.length_c   1.000
_cell.angle_alpha   90.00
_cell.angle_beta   90.00
_cell.angle_gamma   90.00
#
_symmetry.space_group_name_H-M   'P 1'
#
loop_
_entity.id
_entity.type
_entity.pdbx_description
1 polymer ?
#
loop_
_entity_poly.entity_id
_entity_poly.type
_entity_poly.pdbx_seq_one_letter_code
_entity_poly.pdbx_strand_id
1 'polypeptide(L)'
;ARKALMMMFFSNFPFSWIRHSLITLALNIIIVLLAIYVPDIRNVFGIVGSSTSTCLIFVFPGLFYLKMSREDFLSRKKLGAFVLLIFGILV
;
A
#
# COMPACT_ATOMS: atom_id res chain seq x y z
N ALA A 1 -5.18 -8.42 -2.68
CA ALA A 1 -5.19 -7.28 -3.61
C ALA A 1 -6.60 -6.76 -3.93
N ARG A 2 -7.42 -7.46 -4.73
CA ARG A 2 -8.80 -7.05 -5.14
C ARG A 2 -9.69 -6.50 -4.02
N LYS A 3 -9.80 -7.22 -2.90
CA LYS A 3 -10.66 -6.84 -1.75
C LYS A 3 -10.20 -5.56 -1.05
N ALA A 4 -8.88 -5.34 -0.96
CA ALA A 4 -8.29 -4.14 -0.36
C ALA A 4 -8.47 -2.91 -1.25
N LEU A 5 -8.26 -3.04 -2.57
CA LEU A 5 -8.54 -1.98 -3.54
C LEU A 5 -10.01 -1.57 -3.53
N MET A 6 -10.92 -2.54 -3.46
CA MET A 6 -12.36 -2.26 -3.34
C MET A 6 -12.71 -1.49 -2.06
N MET A 7 -12.14 -1.87 -0.91
CA MET A 7 -12.36 -1.16 0.36
C MET A 7 -11.77 0.25 0.37
N MET A 8 -10.61 0.45 -0.27
CA MET A 8 -9.89 1.74 -0.24
C MET A 8 -10.52 2.78 -1.18
N PHE A 9 -11.05 2.35 -2.34
CA PHE A 9 -11.68 3.25 -3.30
C PHE A 9 -13.20 3.42 -3.12
N PHE A 10 -13.90 2.43 -2.57
CA PHE A 10 -15.36 2.43 -2.53
C PHE A 10 -15.91 1.86 -1.21
N SER A 11 -15.95 2.71 -0.18
CA SER A 11 -16.70 2.42 1.05
C SER A 11 -18.17 2.85 0.99
N ASN A 12 -18.62 3.58 -0.05
CA ASN A 12 -19.89 4.33 -0.04
C ASN A 12 -20.80 4.23 -1.29
N PHE A 13 -20.57 3.33 -2.26
CA PHE A 13 -21.47 3.20 -3.43
C PHE A 13 -21.84 1.75 -3.80
N PRO A 14 -23.01 1.53 -4.45
CA PRO A 14 -23.54 0.21 -4.74
C PRO A 14 -22.61 -0.65 -5.59
N PHE A 15 -22.56 -1.94 -5.25
CA PHE A 15 -21.77 -2.97 -5.90
C PHE A 15 -22.22 -3.13 -7.37
N SER A 16 -21.41 -2.64 -8.31
CA SER A 16 -21.65 -2.82 -9.75
C SER A 16 -20.73 -3.89 -10.32
N TRP A 17 -21.31 -4.94 -10.90
CA TRP A 17 -20.58 -6.04 -11.57
C TRP A 17 -19.66 -5.54 -12.69
N ILE A 18 -20.03 -4.47 -13.39
CA ILE A 18 -19.21 -3.87 -14.46
C ILE A 18 -17.93 -3.27 -13.89
N ARG A 19 -18.03 -2.46 -12.82
CA ARG A 19 -16.83 -1.89 -12.16
C ARG A 19 -15.93 -2.98 -11.61
N HIS A 20 -16.54 -4.02 -11.07
CA HIS A 20 -15.82 -5.16 -10.57
C HIS A 20 -14.99 -5.87 -11.66
N SER A 21 -15.64 -6.15 -12.80
CA SER A 21 -15.00 -6.76 -13.95
C SER A 21 -13.88 -5.86 -14.50
N LEU A 22 -14.12 -4.55 -14.61
CA LEU A 22 -13.14 -3.57 -15.11
C LEU A 22 -11.87 -3.51 -14.26
N ILE A 23 -11.99 -3.50 -12.92
CA ILE A 23 -10.82 -3.50 -12.02
C ILE A 23 -10.00 -4.78 -12.18
N THR A 24 -10.69 -5.92 -12.30
CA THR A 24 -10.02 -7.22 -12.47
C THR A 24 -9.33 -7.30 -13.83
N LEU A 25 -9.97 -6.77 -14.88
CA LEU A 25 -9.40 -6.68 -16.22
C LEU A 25 -8.16 -5.77 -16.26
N ALA A 26 -8.26 -4.57 -15.66
CA ALA A 26 -7.15 -3.63 -15.59
C ALA A 26 -5.95 -4.21 -14.84
N LEU A 27 -6.18 -4.88 -13.70
CA LEU A 27 -5.11 -5.58 -12.97
C LEU A 27 -4.46 -6.68 -13.82
N ASN A 28 -5.26 -7.45 -14.57
CA ASN A 28 -4.75 -8.51 -15.42
C ASN A 28 -3.88 -7.95 -16.56
N ILE A 29 -4.33 -6.86 -17.22
CA ILE A 29 -3.55 -6.17 -18.25
C ILE A 29 -2.20 -5.71 -17.70
N ILE A 30 -2.17 -5.10 -16.51
CA ILE A 30 -0.92 -4.65 -15.87
C ILE A 30 0.02 -5.84 -15.60
N ILE A 31 -0.50 -6.96 -15.09
CA ILE A 31 0.30 -8.16 -14.79
C ILE A 31 0.88 -8.76 -16.08
N VAL A 32 0.07 -8.89 -17.13
CA VAL A 32 0.52 -9.41 -18.43
C VAL A 32 1.55 -8.49 -19.08
N LEU A 33 1.34 -7.17 -19.00
CA LEU A 33 2.30 -6.19 -19.50
C LEU A 33 3.64 -6.31 -18.77
N LEU A 34 3.61 -6.39 -17.42
CA LEU A 34 4.80 -6.56 -16.60
C LEU A 34 5.54 -7.87 -16.92
N ALA A 35 4.80 -8.96 -17.17
CA ALA A 35 5.37 -10.26 -17.53
C ALA A 35 6.08 -10.26 -18.89
N ILE A 36 5.61 -9.45 -19.85
CA ILE A 36 6.28 -9.29 -21.15
C ILE A 36 7.53 -8.40 -21.02
N TYR A 37 7.47 -7.34 -20.21
CA TYR A 37 8.59 -6.41 -20.03
C TYR A 37 9.70 -6.95 -19.13
N VAL A 38 9.38 -7.79 -18.16
CA VAL A 38 10.35 -8.31 -17.19
C VAL A 38 10.54 -9.82 -17.37
N PRO A 39 11.59 -10.27 -18.08
CA PRO A 39 11.87 -11.69 -18.28
C PRO A 39 12.39 -12.39 -17.02
N ASP A 40 12.83 -11.63 -16.00
CA ASP A 40 13.37 -12.14 -14.74
C ASP A 40 12.39 -11.97 -13.57
N ILE A 41 11.72 -13.06 -13.21
CA ILE A 41 10.81 -13.13 -12.06
C ILE A 41 11.49 -12.71 -10.74
N ARG A 42 12.82 -12.93 -10.62
CA ARG A 42 13.62 -12.53 -9.47
C ARG A 42 13.66 -11.02 -9.27
N ASN A 43 13.71 -10.25 -10.35
CA ASN A 43 13.75 -8.79 -10.28
C ASN A 43 12.38 -8.24 -9.84
N VAL A 44 11.28 -8.82 -10.34
CA VAL A 44 9.91 -8.47 -9.92
C VAL A 44 9.70 -8.76 -8.43
N PHE A 45 10.02 -9.98 -7.98
CA PHE A 45 9.88 -10.32 -6.56
C PHE A 45 10.85 -9.53 -5.67
N GLY A 46 12.04 -9.21 -6.16
CA GLY A 46 13.00 -8.35 -5.46
C GLY A 46 12.43 -6.95 -5.21
N ILE A 47 11.89 -6.29 -6.23
CA ILE A 47 11.33 -4.93 -6.13
C ILE A 47 10.05 -4.93 -5.29
N VAL A 48 9.11 -5.83 -5.57
CA VAL A 48 7.84 -5.90 -4.84
C VAL A 48 8.06 -6.33 -3.38
N GLY A 49 8.95 -7.29 -3.14
CA GLY A 49 9.29 -7.77 -1.80
C GLY A 49 10.01 -6.73 -0.96
N SER A 50 11.03 -6.06 -1.51
CA SER A 50 11.79 -5.01 -0.81
C SER A 50 10.91 -3.81 -0.47
N SER A 51 10.14 -3.28 -1.42
CA SER A 51 9.21 -2.16 -1.20
C SER A 51 8.13 -2.49 -0.17
N THR A 52 7.51 -3.67 -0.27
CA THR A 52 6.47 -4.08 0.68
C THR A 52 7.05 -4.31 2.08
N SER A 53 8.22 -4.95 2.18
CA SER A 53 8.87 -5.23 3.46
C SER A 53 9.34 -3.94 4.16
N THR A 54 9.96 -3.02 3.41
CA THR A 54 10.37 -1.70 3.91
C THR A 54 9.17 -0.90 4.42
N CYS A 55 8.09 -0.87 3.64
CA CYS A 55 6.87 -0.17 4.03
C CYS A 55 6.26 -0.79 5.31
N LEU A 56 6.18 -2.11 5.43
CA LEU A 56 5.66 -2.76 6.63
C LEU A 56 6.54 -2.54 7.87
N ILE A 57 7.86 -2.51 7.72
CA ILE A 57 8.79 -2.36 8.85
C ILE A 57 8.87 -0.91 9.32
N PHE A 58 8.87 0.08 8.43
CA PHE A 58 9.06 1.48 8.80
C PHE A 58 7.74 2.25 8.92
N VAL A 59 6.78 2.02 8.03
CA VAL A 59 5.51 2.78 7.98
C VAL A 59 4.50 2.23 8.98
N PHE A 60 4.37 0.91 9.09
CA PHE A 60 3.36 0.28 9.95
C PHE A 60 3.50 0.60 11.46
N PRO A 61 4.70 0.55 12.09
CA PRO A 61 4.83 0.95 13.50
C PRO A 61 4.52 2.43 13.71
N GLY A 62 4.90 3.31 12.76
CA GLY A 62 4.53 4.73 12.80
C GLY A 62 3.03 4.95 12.73
N LEU A 63 2.35 4.26 11.80
CA LEU A 63 0.90 4.35 11.64
C LEU A 63 0.14 3.81 12.86
N PHE A 64 0.59 2.70 13.45
CA PHE A 64 -0.02 2.10 14.64
C PHE A 64 0.17 2.98 15.88
N TYR A 65 1.37 3.55 16.05
CA TYR A 65 1.68 4.48 17.14
C TYR A 65 0.80 5.73 17.06
N LEU A 66 0.62 6.28 15.86
CA LEU A 66 -0.24 7.44 15.61
C LEU A 66 -1.72 7.15 15.82
N LYS A 67 -2.19 5.94 15.47
CA LYS A 67 -3.60 5.55 15.55
C LYS A 67 -4.03 5.09 16.96
N MET A 68 -3.12 4.51 17.75
CA MET A 68 -3.40 4.06 19.12
C MET A 68 -3.27 5.19 20.15
N SER A 69 -2.46 6.23 19.88
CA SER A 69 -2.31 7.38 20.78
C SER A 69 -3.53 8.30 20.73
N ARG A 70 -4.39 8.21 21.75
CA ARG A 70 -5.53 9.11 22.03
C ARG A 70 -5.12 10.43 22.70
N GLU A 71 -3.89 10.89 22.51
CA GLU A 71 -3.40 12.13 23.13
C GLU A 71 -3.13 13.22 22.08
N ASP A 72 -3.30 14.46 22.51
CA ASP A 72 -3.28 15.69 21.71
C ASP A 72 -2.20 15.72 20.62
N PHE A 73 -2.58 16.28 19.48
CA PHE A 73 -1.89 16.25 18.19
C PHE A 73 -0.46 16.83 18.17
N LEU A 74 0.11 17.21 19.31
CA LEU A 74 1.28 18.08 19.40
C LEU A 74 2.25 17.72 20.56
N SER A 75 2.53 16.43 20.79
CA SER A 75 3.59 16.01 21.71
C SER A 75 4.79 15.45 20.96
N ARG A 76 6.03 15.82 21.36
CA ARG A 76 7.32 15.54 20.67
C ARG A 76 7.53 14.07 20.24
N LYS A 77 6.83 13.12 20.86
CA LYS A 77 6.85 11.70 20.51
C LYS A 77 6.16 11.38 19.18
N LYS A 78 5.16 12.17 18.77
CA LYS A 78 4.43 12.04 17.50
C LYS A 78 5.30 12.45 16.29
N LEU A 79 6.25 13.38 16.50
CA LEU A 79 7.20 13.83 15.49
C LEU A 79 8.19 12.73 15.10
N GLY A 80 8.64 11.92 16.06
CA GLY A 80 9.47 10.74 15.79
C GLY A 80 8.74 9.69 14.95
N ALA A 81 7.46 9.43 15.24
CA ALA A 81 6.62 8.55 14.43
C ALA A 81 6.39 9.11 13.02
N PHE A 82 6.26 10.43 12.87
CA PHE A 82 6.12 11.10 11.57
C PHE A 82 7.42 11.08 10.75
N VAL A 83 8.57 11.28 11.40
CA VAL A 83 9.90 11.16 10.77
C VAL A 83 10.15 9.72 10.33
N LEU A 84 9.79 8.71 11.13
CA LEU A 84 9.85 7.30 10.73
C LEU A 84 8.93 6.99 9.55
N LEU A 85 7.76 7.61 9.49
CA LEU A 85 6.82 7.47 8.38
C LEU A 85 7.37 8.11 7.10
N ILE A 86 7.92 9.33 7.18
CA ILE A 86 8.56 10.02 6.06
C ILE A 86 9.81 9.28 5.59
N PHE A 87 10.64 8.79 6.52
CA PHE A 87 11.82 7.99 6.21
C PHE A 87 11.43 6.67 5.53
N GLY A 88 10.38 5.99 6.03
CA GLY A 88 9.84 4.78 5.41
C GLY A 88 9.14 5.00 4.06
N ILE A 89 8.79 6.24 3.71
CA ILE A 89 8.27 6.62 2.37
C ILE A 89 9.42 7.01 1.42
N LEU A 90 10.52 7.56 1.97
CA LEU A 90 11.69 8.01 1.21
C LEU A 90 12.67 6.88 0.85
N VAL A 91 12.71 5.80 1.62
CA VAL A 91 13.44 4.55 1.32
C VAL A 91 12.65 3.72 0.32
#